data_AF-A0A3C0BEB9-F1
#
_entry.id   AF-A0A3C0BEB9-F1
#
_cell.length_a   1.000
_cell.length_b   1.000
_cell.length_c   1.000
_cell.angle_alpha   90.00
_cell.angle_beta   90.00
_cell.angle_gamma   90.00
#
_symmetry.space_group_name_H-M   'P 1'
#
loop_
_entity.id
_entity.type
_entity.pdbx_description
1 polymer ?
#
loop_
_entity_poly.entity_id
_entity_poly.type
_entity_poly.pdbx_seq_one_letter_code
_entity_poly.pdbx_strand_id
1 'polypeptide(L)'
;SSLIHYIENERGIDMVDFGWNGFDLPDTLRKPDYDIADGMNLLFKIPHYPMAYPRTVFSSYDGKVRPNAIVVADSYYWNIFGKGYSSRLFSDNNFWHYNKEVHNPAWPAPRKTGEMDMLEELSKADVIIIMATEANLYRFPYGFIDRAYETLNKNRQQAGSLLSFSQKETEIQNIMKSIDVNPEWKAKVAQKA
;
A
#
# COMPACT_ATOMS: atom_id res chain seq x y z
N SER A 1 -1.89 13.33 11.32
CA SER A 1 -2.04 11.89 11.59
C SER A 1 -1.25 11.13 10.54
N SER A 2 -0.39 10.19 10.94
CA SER A 2 0.42 9.37 10.03
C SER A 2 -0.19 7.98 9.87
N LEU A 3 0.19 7.24 8.82
CA LEU A 3 -0.21 5.84 8.64
C LEU A 3 0.19 4.97 9.83
N ILE A 4 1.37 5.23 10.40
CA ILE A 4 1.89 4.51 11.57
C ILE A 4 0.95 4.72 12.76
N HIS A 5 0.65 5.98 13.08
CA HIS A 5 -0.25 6.32 14.18
C HIS A 5 -1.65 5.73 14.02
N TYR A 6 -2.14 5.65 12.78
CA TYR A 6 -3.41 4.98 12.50
C TYR A 6 -3.36 3.48 12.83
N ILE A 7 -2.31 2.77 12.38
CA ILE A 7 -2.14 1.34 12.66
C ILE A 7 -1.96 1.07 14.16
N GLU A 8 -1.16 1.89 14.85
CA GLU A 8 -0.96 1.81 16.30
C GLU A 8 -2.27 1.88 17.06
N ASN A 9 -3.11 2.87 16.74
CA ASN A 9 -4.40 3.07 17.38
C ASN A 9 -5.38 1.91 17.09
N GLU A 10 -5.49 1.48 15.84
CA GLU A 10 -6.44 0.42 15.45
C GLU A 10 -6.04 -0.96 16.00
N ARG A 11 -4.73 -1.22 16.16
CA ARG A 11 -4.22 -2.52 16.64
C ARG A 11 -3.82 -2.53 18.11
N GLY A 12 -3.74 -1.38 18.78
CA GLY A 12 -3.22 -1.29 20.15
C GLY A 12 -1.76 -1.72 20.26
N ILE A 13 -0.94 -1.36 19.26
CA ILE A 13 0.50 -1.67 19.22
C ILE A 13 1.32 -0.38 19.24
N ASP A 14 2.59 -0.49 19.59
CA ASP A 14 3.57 0.60 19.47
C ASP A 14 4.54 0.26 18.34
N MET A 15 4.54 1.04 17.26
CA MET A 15 5.34 0.79 16.06
C MET A 15 6.65 1.59 16.06
N VAL A 16 7.50 1.30 15.07
CA VAL A 16 8.74 2.05 14.87
C VAL A 16 8.41 3.49 14.49
N ASP A 17 8.93 4.45 15.27
CA ASP A 17 8.73 5.86 15.00
C ASP A 17 9.51 6.27 13.75
N PHE A 18 8.84 6.97 12.85
CA PHE A 18 9.41 7.51 11.64
C PHE A 18 9.41 9.03 11.68
N GLY A 19 10.58 9.62 11.44
CA GLY A 19 10.74 11.06 11.40
C GLY A 19 11.73 11.51 10.32
N TRP A 20 11.98 12.81 10.33
CA TRP A 20 12.94 13.48 9.49
C TRP A 20 13.87 14.35 10.35
N ASN A 21 15.16 14.38 10.03
CA ASN A 21 16.14 15.21 10.71
C ASN A 21 17.02 15.93 9.69
N GLY A 22 16.52 17.08 9.23
CA GLY A 22 17.21 17.92 8.26
C GLY A 22 17.15 17.41 6.83
N PHE A 23 17.98 18.03 5.98
CA PHE A 23 18.03 17.77 4.54
C PHE A 23 19.48 17.52 4.12
N ASP A 24 19.68 16.55 3.24
CA ASP A 24 20.92 16.41 2.49
C ASP A 24 20.78 17.20 1.19
N LEU A 25 21.82 17.96 0.83
CA LEU A 25 21.95 18.65 -0.45
C LEU A 25 23.08 17.99 -1.27
N PRO A 26 22.89 16.76 -1.77
CA PRO A 26 23.90 16.11 -2.58
C PRO A 26 24.07 16.82 -3.92
N ASP A 27 25.31 16.93 -4.38
CA ASP A 27 25.67 17.43 -5.72
C ASP A 27 25.36 16.41 -6.83
N THR A 28 24.70 15.30 -6.49
CA THR A 28 24.26 14.24 -7.41
C THR A 28 22.80 13.88 -7.13
N LEU A 29 21.96 13.78 -8.15
CA LEU A 29 20.59 13.27 -8.03
C LEU A 29 20.61 11.85 -7.43
N ARG A 30 19.72 11.59 -6.47
CA ARG A 30 19.49 10.22 -5.98
C ARG A 30 18.81 9.41 -7.08
N LYS A 31 19.19 8.14 -7.24
CA LYS A 31 18.75 7.23 -8.32
C LYS A 31 17.28 7.38 -8.80
N PRO A 32 16.25 7.49 -7.93
CA PRO A 32 14.86 7.65 -8.39
C PRO A 32 14.62 8.87 -9.28
N ASP A 33 15.41 9.94 -9.11
CA ASP A 33 15.26 11.19 -9.86
C ASP A 33 16.11 11.20 -11.14
N TYR A 34 17.06 10.27 -11.27
CA TYR A 34 17.82 10.04 -12.49
C TYR A 34 17.21 8.92 -13.36
N ASP A 35 16.37 8.03 -12.80
CA ASP A 35 15.70 6.96 -13.53
C ASP A 35 14.78 7.50 -14.65
N ILE A 36 14.21 8.70 -14.48
CA ILE A 36 13.49 9.40 -15.56
C ILE A 36 14.44 9.82 -16.68
N ALA A 37 15.65 10.29 -16.37
CA ALA A 37 16.65 10.71 -17.36
C ALA A 37 17.32 9.51 -18.06
N ASP A 38 17.55 8.41 -17.35
CA ASP A 38 18.09 7.16 -17.93
C ASP A 38 17.07 6.51 -18.88
N GLY A 39 15.76 6.65 -18.62
CA GLY A 39 14.70 6.23 -19.54
C GLY A 39 14.58 7.08 -20.81
N MET A 40 15.20 8.27 -20.85
CA MET A 40 15.11 9.20 -21.99
C MET A 40 16.15 8.96 -23.09
N ASN A 41 17.04 7.97 -22.94
CA ASN A 41 18.04 7.57 -23.95
C ASN A 41 18.82 8.77 -24.54
N LEU A 42 19.16 9.73 -23.67
CA LEU A 42 19.78 10.99 -24.07
C LEU A 42 21.28 10.79 -24.28
N LEU A 43 21.83 11.36 -25.35
CA LEU A 43 23.26 11.36 -25.66
C LEU A 43 24.10 12.23 -24.68
N PHE A 44 23.45 12.96 -23.76
CA PHE A 44 24.08 13.83 -22.78
C PHE A 44 23.29 13.88 -21.47
N LYS A 45 23.98 14.17 -20.36
CA LYS A 45 23.37 14.33 -19.04
C LYS A 45 22.65 15.68 -18.94
N ILE A 46 21.40 15.68 -18.47
CA ILE A 46 20.67 16.92 -18.19
C ILE A 46 21.28 17.57 -16.94
N PRO A 47 21.68 18.86 -16.99
CA PRO A 47 22.16 19.57 -15.80
C PRO A 47 21.04 19.67 -14.77
N HIS A 48 21.35 19.32 -13.53
CA HIS A 48 20.40 19.38 -12.42
C HIS A 48 20.87 20.36 -11.34
N TYR A 49 19.92 20.98 -10.66
CA TYR A 49 20.20 21.79 -9.47
C TYR A 49 20.45 20.88 -8.27
N PRO A 50 21.17 21.35 -7.22
CA PRO A 50 21.23 20.66 -5.94
C PRO A 50 19.82 20.47 -5.41
N MET A 51 19.41 19.22 -5.17
CA MET A 51 18.07 18.91 -4.67
C MET A 51 18.13 18.56 -3.19
N ALA A 52 17.24 19.17 -2.40
CA ALA A 52 17.12 18.88 -0.97
C ALA A 52 16.39 17.56 -0.76
N TYR A 53 17.07 16.57 -0.19
CA TYR A 53 16.46 15.31 0.20
C TYR A 53 16.30 15.23 1.70
N PRO A 54 15.10 14.92 2.24
CA PRO A 54 14.93 14.77 3.67
C PRO A 54 15.77 13.59 4.17
N ARG A 55 16.48 13.80 5.27
CA ARG A 55 17.16 12.71 5.98
C ARG A 55 16.15 12.04 6.89
N THR A 56 15.75 10.83 6.54
CA THR A 56 14.80 10.05 7.32
C THR A 56 15.49 9.37 8.49
N VAL A 57 14.81 9.35 9.64
CA VAL A 57 15.27 8.69 10.86
C VAL A 57 14.20 7.73 11.36
N PHE A 58 14.64 6.58 11.85
CA PHE A 58 13.80 5.55 12.47
C PHE A 58 14.26 5.34 13.90
N SER A 59 13.33 5.15 14.83
CA SER A 59 13.67 4.78 16.21
C SER A 59 14.31 3.39 16.29
N SER A 60 14.81 3.04 17.48
CA SER A 60 15.15 1.66 17.82
C SER A 60 13.93 0.74 17.69
N TYR A 61 14.20 -0.55 17.50
CA TYR A 61 13.16 -1.59 17.49
C TYR A 61 12.80 -2.10 18.90
N ASP A 62 13.55 -1.70 19.93
CA ASP A 62 13.35 -2.17 21.29
C ASP A 62 11.96 -1.80 21.81
N GLY A 63 11.18 -2.82 22.17
CA GLY A 63 9.79 -2.65 22.63
C GLY A 63 8.79 -2.29 21.52
N LYS A 64 9.22 -2.16 20.26
CA LYS A 64 8.36 -1.83 19.12
C LYS A 64 7.88 -3.08 18.38
N VAL A 65 6.67 -3.02 17.86
CA VAL A 65 6.03 -4.06 17.05
C VAL A 65 6.09 -3.67 15.58
N ARG A 66 6.43 -4.64 14.74
CA ARG A 66 6.39 -4.52 13.29
C ARG A 66 5.37 -5.52 12.73
N PRO A 67 4.16 -5.08 12.36
CA PRO A 67 3.16 -5.98 11.80
C PRO A 67 3.61 -6.60 10.49
N ASN A 68 3.05 -7.77 10.16
CA ASN A 68 3.08 -8.31 8.81
C ASN A 68 2.10 -7.53 7.93
N ALA A 69 2.56 -7.05 6.78
CA ALA A 69 1.76 -6.22 5.90
C ALA A 69 1.67 -6.80 4.49
N ILE A 70 0.45 -6.78 3.95
CA ILE A 70 0.20 -6.83 2.51
C ILE A 70 -0.09 -5.41 2.05
N VAL A 71 0.71 -4.90 1.11
CA VAL A 71 0.47 -3.60 0.49
C VAL A 71 0.14 -3.80 -0.98
N VAL A 72 -1.10 -3.53 -1.35
CA VAL A 72 -1.57 -3.58 -2.74
C VAL A 72 -1.53 -2.17 -3.30
N ALA A 73 -0.61 -1.93 -4.24
CA ALA A 73 -0.37 -0.59 -4.73
C ALA A 73 0.11 -0.55 -6.18
N ASP A 74 0.11 0.65 -6.75
CA ASP A 74 0.73 0.94 -8.04
C ASP A 74 2.24 1.22 -7.91
N SER A 75 2.85 1.66 -9.01
CA SER A 75 4.29 1.89 -9.09
C SER A 75 4.80 3.01 -8.17
N TYR A 76 3.95 3.87 -7.60
CA TYR A 76 4.42 4.90 -6.66
C TYR A 76 4.93 4.30 -5.36
N TYR A 77 4.41 3.14 -4.94
CA TYR A 77 4.85 2.49 -3.71
C TYR A 77 6.30 2.00 -3.77
N TRP A 78 6.89 1.86 -4.97
CA TRP A 78 8.32 1.59 -5.14
C TRP A 78 9.22 2.61 -4.44
N ASN A 79 8.78 3.86 -4.31
CA ASN A 79 9.54 4.86 -3.57
C ASN A 79 9.67 4.53 -2.08
N ILE A 80 8.66 3.88 -1.49
CA ILE A 80 8.65 3.47 -0.08
C ILE A 80 9.36 2.12 0.06
N PHE A 81 9.02 1.17 -0.82
CA PHE A 81 9.57 -0.18 -0.83
C PHE A 81 11.05 -0.21 -1.20
N GLY A 82 11.43 0.39 -2.32
CA GLY A 82 12.80 0.41 -2.85
C GLY A 82 13.79 1.19 -1.99
N LYS A 83 13.33 2.19 -1.21
CA LYS A 83 14.14 2.87 -0.20
C LYS A 83 14.31 2.07 1.10
N GLY A 84 13.66 0.91 1.21
CA GLY A 84 13.69 0.04 2.39
C GLY A 84 12.90 0.58 3.58
N TYR A 85 12.08 1.62 3.40
CA TYR A 85 11.32 2.22 4.49
C TYR A 85 10.25 1.27 5.01
N SER A 86 9.52 0.60 4.12
CA SER A 86 8.52 -0.39 4.54
C SER A 86 9.16 -1.58 5.28
N SER A 87 10.38 -1.98 4.93
CA SER A 87 11.14 -3.02 5.66
C SER A 87 11.63 -2.59 7.05
N ARG A 88 11.55 -1.30 7.39
CA ARG A 88 11.77 -0.80 8.77
C ARG A 88 10.48 -0.85 9.59
N LEU A 89 9.32 -0.76 8.94
CA LEU A 89 8.00 -0.64 9.57
C LEU A 89 7.28 -1.99 9.70
N PHE A 90 7.49 -2.91 8.77
CA PHE A 90 6.77 -4.18 8.67
C PHE A 90 7.72 -5.36 8.75
N SER A 91 7.35 -6.42 9.47
CA SER A 91 8.18 -7.63 9.63
C SER A 91 8.19 -8.45 8.35
N ASP A 92 7.01 -8.90 7.93
CA ASP A 92 6.79 -9.42 6.58
C ASP A 92 6.18 -8.31 5.70
N ASN A 93 6.82 -7.99 4.58
CA ASN A 93 6.53 -6.83 3.76
C ASN A 93 6.22 -7.25 2.32
N ASN A 94 4.98 -7.67 2.09
CA ASN A 94 4.52 -8.16 0.80
C ASN A 94 3.94 -7.01 -0.02
N PHE A 95 4.70 -6.51 -0.99
CA PHE A 95 4.22 -5.51 -1.94
C PHE A 95 3.58 -6.20 -3.16
N TRP A 96 2.25 -6.17 -3.22
CA TRP A 96 1.42 -6.70 -4.29
C TRP A 96 1.21 -5.63 -5.37
N HIS A 97 2.18 -5.54 -6.29
CA HIS A 97 2.21 -4.56 -7.37
C HIS A 97 1.08 -4.82 -8.39
N TYR A 98 0.12 -3.89 -8.45
CA TYR A 98 -1.13 -4.00 -9.21
C TYR A 98 -1.87 -5.33 -9.01
N ASN A 99 -1.67 -6.01 -7.87
CA ASN A 99 -2.16 -7.37 -7.63
C ASN A 99 -1.78 -8.38 -8.75
N LYS A 100 -0.63 -8.20 -9.41
CA LYS A 100 -0.10 -9.11 -10.44
C LYS A 100 1.17 -9.83 -10.01
N GLU A 101 2.04 -9.12 -9.31
CA GLU A 101 3.34 -9.60 -8.86
C GLU A 101 3.55 -9.17 -7.41
N VAL A 102 4.20 -10.04 -6.62
CA VAL A 102 4.51 -9.81 -5.21
C VAL A 102 6.01 -9.69 -5.06
N HIS A 103 6.43 -8.58 -4.47
CA HIS A 103 7.80 -8.32 -4.08
C HIS A 103 7.91 -8.40 -2.56
N ASN A 104 8.88 -9.16 -2.10
CA ASN A 104 9.21 -9.27 -0.68
C ASN A 104 10.74 -9.19 -0.53
N PRO A 105 11.26 -8.33 0.36
CA PRO A 105 12.70 -8.20 0.58
C PRO A 105 13.39 -9.50 1.03
N ALA A 106 12.64 -10.44 1.62
CA ALA A 106 13.15 -11.73 2.07
C ALA A 106 13.21 -12.79 0.97
N TRP A 107 12.71 -12.53 -0.23
CA TRP A 107 12.68 -13.49 -1.33
C TRP A 107 13.76 -13.20 -2.38
N PRO A 108 14.33 -14.24 -3.03
CA PRO A 108 15.36 -14.07 -4.04
C PRO A 108 14.83 -13.48 -5.36
N ALA A 109 13.53 -13.61 -5.62
CA ALA A 109 12.87 -13.12 -6.81
C ALA A 109 11.38 -12.82 -6.52
N PRO A 110 10.74 -11.93 -7.31
CA PRO A 110 9.31 -11.71 -7.23
C PRO A 110 8.51 -12.98 -7.58
N ARG A 111 7.27 -13.05 -7.10
CA ARG A 111 6.33 -14.14 -7.40
C ARG A 111 5.08 -13.60 -8.05
N LYS A 112 4.43 -14.37 -8.93
CA LYS A 112 3.12 -13.94 -9.45
C LYS A 112 2.06 -14.11 -8.38
N THR A 113 1.18 -13.13 -8.24
CA THR A 113 0.08 -13.21 -7.26
C THR A 113 -0.80 -14.44 -7.50
N GLY A 114 -1.01 -14.83 -8.75
CA GLY A 114 -1.81 -16.01 -9.13
C GLY A 114 -1.22 -17.37 -8.72
N GLU A 115 0.07 -17.41 -8.40
CA GLU A 115 0.76 -18.62 -7.93
C GLU A 115 0.77 -18.72 -6.39
N MET A 116 0.32 -17.67 -5.69
CA MET A 116 0.26 -17.62 -4.24
C MET A 116 -1.09 -18.09 -3.71
N ASP A 117 -1.07 -18.82 -2.59
CA ASP A 117 -2.28 -19.14 -1.83
C ASP A 117 -2.80 -17.88 -1.13
N MET A 118 -3.89 -17.32 -1.65
CA MET A 118 -4.43 -16.08 -1.12
C MET A 118 -4.98 -16.23 0.30
N LEU A 119 -5.50 -17.39 0.68
CA LEU A 119 -6.01 -17.59 2.04
C LEU A 119 -4.85 -17.57 3.03
N GLU A 120 -3.78 -18.30 2.70
CA GLU A 120 -2.57 -18.34 3.50
C GLU A 120 -1.98 -16.93 3.69
N GLU A 121 -1.83 -16.16 2.60
CA GLU A 121 -1.32 -14.79 2.67
C GLU A 121 -2.21 -13.86 3.51
N LEU A 122 -3.53 -13.91 3.33
CA LEU A 122 -4.47 -13.12 4.13
C LEU A 122 -4.41 -13.49 5.62
N SER A 123 -4.21 -14.77 5.94
CA SER A 123 -4.13 -15.24 7.33
C SER A 123 -2.85 -14.80 8.07
N LYS A 124 -1.77 -14.52 7.33
CA LYS A 124 -0.50 -14.07 7.89
C LYS A 124 -0.44 -12.55 8.08
N ALA A 125 -1.29 -11.82 7.36
CA ALA A 125 -1.29 -10.36 7.35
C ALA A 125 -1.96 -9.81 8.61
N ASP A 126 -1.21 -9.01 9.38
CA ASP A 126 -1.76 -8.20 10.46
C ASP A 126 -2.46 -6.95 9.93
N VAL A 127 -1.97 -6.42 8.81
CA VAL A 127 -2.45 -5.20 8.18
C VAL A 127 -2.49 -5.39 6.66
N ILE A 128 -3.59 -4.96 6.04
CA ILE A 128 -3.71 -4.89 4.58
C ILE A 128 -3.89 -3.43 4.19
N ILE A 129 -2.99 -2.91 3.37
CA ILE A 129 -3.02 -1.54 2.87
C ILE A 129 -3.30 -1.59 1.38
N ILE A 130 -4.33 -0.88 0.92
CA ILE A 130 -4.62 -0.75 -0.50
C ILE A 130 -4.54 0.73 -0.85
N MET A 131 -3.68 1.07 -1.81
CA MET A 131 -3.48 2.45 -2.22
C MET A 131 -3.38 2.58 -3.73
N ALA A 132 -3.84 3.70 -4.25
CA ALA A 132 -3.70 4.07 -5.65
C ALA A 132 -3.35 5.56 -5.73
N THR A 133 -2.58 5.92 -6.74
CA THR A 133 -2.53 7.30 -7.20
C THR A 133 -3.80 7.64 -7.97
N GLU A 134 -4.11 8.94 -8.07
CA GLU A 134 -5.27 9.44 -8.81
C GLU A 134 -5.33 8.89 -10.24
N ALA A 135 -4.17 8.85 -10.92
CA ALA A 135 -4.05 8.33 -12.28
C ALA A 135 -4.42 6.84 -12.40
N ASN A 136 -4.37 6.07 -11.31
CA ASN A 136 -4.71 4.65 -11.28
C ASN A 136 -6.02 4.34 -10.54
N LEU A 137 -6.77 5.35 -10.10
CA LEU A 137 -7.99 5.17 -9.32
C LEU A 137 -9.06 4.36 -10.06
N TYR A 138 -9.14 4.50 -11.39
CA TYR A 138 -10.06 3.71 -12.23
C TYR A 138 -9.77 2.20 -12.21
N ARG A 139 -8.58 1.79 -11.77
CA ARG A 139 -8.19 0.39 -11.59
C ARG A 139 -8.25 -0.05 -10.14
N PHE A 140 -8.38 0.87 -9.18
CA PHE A 140 -8.46 0.54 -7.76
C PHE A 140 -9.68 -0.37 -7.51
N PRO A 141 -9.57 -1.45 -6.72
CA PRO A 141 -8.43 -1.92 -5.92
C PRO A 141 -7.61 -3.03 -6.61
N TYR A 142 -7.46 -2.95 -7.94
CA TYR A 142 -6.70 -3.87 -8.79
C TYR A 142 -7.20 -5.32 -8.77
N GLY A 143 -8.51 -5.51 -8.57
CA GLY A 143 -9.14 -6.83 -8.44
C GLY A 143 -8.73 -7.59 -7.17
N PHE A 144 -7.98 -6.98 -6.26
CA PHE A 144 -7.54 -7.64 -5.02
C PHE A 144 -8.71 -7.96 -4.11
N ILE A 145 -9.63 -7.00 -3.91
CA ILE A 145 -10.80 -7.18 -3.04
C ILE A 145 -11.71 -8.30 -3.55
N ASP A 146 -11.95 -8.37 -4.86
CA ASP A 146 -12.78 -9.42 -5.45
C ASP A 146 -12.17 -10.80 -5.22
N ARG A 147 -10.85 -10.93 -5.48
CA ARG A 147 -10.12 -12.17 -5.25
C ARG A 147 -10.11 -12.56 -3.76
N ALA A 148 -9.89 -11.61 -2.86
CA ALA A 148 -9.89 -11.85 -1.42
C ALA A 148 -11.27 -12.34 -0.95
N TYR A 149 -12.33 -11.64 -1.38
CA TYR A 149 -13.71 -11.97 -1.05
C TYR A 149 -14.10 -13.36 -1.56
N GLU A 150 -13.74 -13.68 -2.80
CA GLU A 150 -13.95 -15.00 -3.38
C GLU A 150 -13.25 -16.11 -2.60
N THR A 151 -11.98 -15.90 -2.26
CA THR A 151 -11.19 -16.88 -1.51
C THR A 151 -11.79 -17.11 -0.12
N LEU A 152 -12.15 -16.05 0.60
CA LEU A 152 -12.76 -16.16 1.93
C LEU A 152 -14.11 -16.87 1.85
N ASN A 153 -14.94 -16.57 0.86
CA ASN A 153 -16.25 -17.22 0.70
C ASN A 153 -16.16 -18.66 0.24
N LYS A 154 -15.26 -19.01 -0.68
CA LYS A 154 -15.05 -20.41 -1.08
C LYS A 154 -14.68 -21.26 0.13
N ASN A 155 -13.77 -20.76 0.98
CA ASN A 155 -13.42 -21.42 2.24
C ASN A 155 -14.60 -21.49 3.21
N ARG A 156 -15.38 -20.41 3.34
CA ARG A 156 -16.56 -20.37 4.21
C ARG A 156 -17.66 -21.36 3.77
N GLN A 157 -17.87 -21.50 2.47
CA GLN A 157 -18.82 -22.46 1.88
C GLN A 157 -18.37 -23.90 2.11
N GLN A 158 -17.07 -24.18 1.99
CA GLN A 158 -16.49 -25.48 2.37
C GLN A 158 -16.63 -25.76 3.87
N ALA A 159 -16.60 -24.71 4.71
CA ALA A 159 -16.82 -24.77 6.15
C ALA A 159 -18.32 -24.70 6.57
N GLY A 160 -19.26 -24.76 5.62
CA GLY A 160 -20.70 -24.84 5.89
C GLY A 160 -21.40 -23.52 6.26
N SER A 161 -20.77 -22.35 6.07
CA SER A 161 -21.42 -21.05 6.30
C SER A 161 -21.55 -20.26 4.98
N LEU A 162 -22.78 -20.04 4.53
CA LEU A 162 -23.09 -19.39 3.27
C LEU A 162 -23.19 -17.87 3.46
N LEU A 163 -22.20 -17.13 2.97
CA LEU A 163 -22.47 -15.80 2.43
C LEU A 163 -22.36 -15.86 0.90
N SER A 164 -23.41 -15.43 0.20
CA SER A 164 -23.49 -15.46 -1.25
C SER A 164 -23.03 -14.12 -1.86
N PHE A 165 -22.63 -14.14 -3.13
CA PHE A 165 -22.30 -12.91 -3.88
C PHE A 165 -23.45 -11.89 -3.91
N SER A 166 -24.71 -12.32 -3.81
CA SER A 166 -25.84 -11.39 -3.76
C SER A 166 -25.85 -10.54 -2.50
N GLN A 167 -25.29 -11.04 -1.39
CA GLN A 167 -25.17 -10.28 -0.14
C GLN A 167 -24.08 -9.19 -0.24
N LYS A 168 -22.96 -9.45 -0.92
CA LYS A 168 -21.96 -8.40 -1.22
C LYS A 168 -22.57 -7.25 -2.01
N GLU A 169 -23.27 -7.57 -3.10
CA GLU A 169 -23.90 -6.53 -3.92
C GLU A 169 -24.97 -5.78 -3.11
N THR A 170 -25.75 -6.50 -2.31
CA THR A 170 -26.74 -5.88 -1.42
C THR A 170 -26.09 -4.94 -0.40
N GLU A 171 -24.98 -5.34 0.22
CA GLU A 171 -24.23 -4.50 1.16
C GLU A 171 -23.61 -3.28 0.47
N ILE A 172 -23.02 -3.45 -0.72
CA ILE A 172 -22.50 -2.32 -1.52
C ILE A 172 -23.62 -1.33 -1.82
N GLN A 173 -24.79 -1.81 -2.27
CA GLN A 173 -25.96 -0.97 -2.53
C GLN A 173 -26.46 -0.27 -1.25
N ASN A 174 -26.43 -0.95 -0.10
CA ASN A 174 -26.81 -0.35 1.18
C ASN A 174 -25.81 0.74 1.62
N ILE A 175 -24.51 0.51 1.43
CA ILE A 175 -23.47 1.51 1.71
C ILE A 175 -23.62 2.70 0.76
N MET A 176 -23.80 2.48 -0.55
CA MET A 176 -24.04 3.55 -1.53
C MET A 176 -25.26 4.39 -1.16
N LYS A 177 -26.37 3.73 -0.81
CA LYS A 177 -27.56 4.44 -0.29
C LYS A 177 -27.20 5.26 0.94
N SER A 178 -26.49 4.70 1.92
CA SER A 178 -26.14 5.42 3.15
C SER A 178 -25.24 6.66 2.90
N ILE A 179 -24.37 6.60 1.88
CA ILE A 179 -23.53 7.73 1.45
C ILE A 179 -24.40 8.80 0.77
N ASP A 180 -25.34 8.39 -0.10
CA ASP A 180 -26.24 9.32 -0.77
C ASP A 180 -27.22 10.01 0.17
N VAL A 181 -27.62 9.36 1.27
CA VAL A 181 -28.49 9.98 2.27
C VAL A 181 -27.70 10.85 3.25
N ASN A 182 -26.36 10.88 3.19
CA ASN A 182 -25.55 11.73 4.06
C ASN A 182 -25.45 13.17 3.51
N PRO A 183 -26.17 14.15 4.10
CA PRO A 183 -26.18 15.52 3.61
C PRO A 183 -24.82 16.23 3.76
N GLU A 184 -23.97 15.84 4.72
CA GLU A 184 -22.63 16.43 4.89
C GLU A 184 -21.68 16.04 3.76
N TRP A 185 -21.77 14.80 3.26
CA TRP A 185 -20.94 14.33 2.15
C TRP A 185 -21.30 15.07 0.85
N LYS A 186 -22.59 15.21 0.57
CA LYS A 186 -23.09 15.99 -0.59
C LYS A 186 -22.67 17.45 -0.55
N ALA A 187 -22.70 18.09 0.61
CA ALA A 187 -22.24 19.47 0.77
C ALA A 187 -20.74 19.65 0.50
N LYS A 188 -19.90 18.68 0.89
CA LYS A 188 -18.45 18.71 0.64
C LYS A 188 -18.07 18.47 -0.83
N VAL A 189 -18.85 17.66 -1.56
CA VAL A 189 -18.63 17.42 -3.00
C VAL A 189 -19.01 18.67 -3.80
N ALA A 190 -20.11 19.34 -3.44
CA ALA A 190 -20.57 20.55 -4.13
C ALA A 190 -19.65 21.78 -3.96
N GLN A 191 -18.88 21.87 -2.87
CA GLN A 191 -17.88 22.94 -2.68
C GLN A 191 -16.58 22.75 -3.47
N LYS A 192 -16.35 21.56 -4.04
CA LYS A 192 -15.13 21.22 -4.79
C LYS A 192 -15.34 21.12 -6.31
N ALA A 193 -16.56 21.36 -6.79
CA ALA A 193 -16.91 21.50 -8.20
C ALA A 193 -17.01 22.98 -8.57
#